data_AF-A0A4U5QBL0-F1
#
_entry.id   AF-A0A4U5QBL0-F1
#
_cell.length_a   1.000
_cell.length_b   1.000
_cell.length_c   1.000
_cell.angle_alpha   90.00
_cell.angle_beta   90.00
_cell.angle_gamma   90.00
#
_symmetry.space_group_name_H-M   'P 1'
#
loop_
_entity.id
_entity.type
_entity.pdbx_description
1 polymer ?
#
loop_
_entity_poly.entity_id
_entity_poly.type
_entity_poly.pdbx_seq_one_letter_code
_entity_poly.pdbx_strand_id
1 'polypeptide(L)'
;MRLVAMPELSQMLPYSDAGGIAIYWGQNGNEGTLTQTCTTGNYEYVNLAFLSTFGNGQTPMINLAGHCDPYSNGCTGLSSEIKSCQAKGVKVMLSIGGAAGSYYLASSEDARQVAVYLWNNFLGGYTSSRPLGPAVLDGVDFDIEGGTKPLLG
;
A
#
# COMPACT_ATOMS: atom_id res chain seq x y z
N MET A 1 -53.62 28.42 27.08
CA MET A 1 -53.31 27.87 25.74
C MET A 1 -51.93 27.23 25.82
N ARG A 2 -51.84 25.90 25.98
CA ARG A 2 -50.55 25.20 25.91
C ARG A 2 -50.22 25.00 24.43
N LEU A 3 -49.12 25.57 23.95
CA LEU A 3 -48.53 25.14 22.68
C LEU A 3 -47.93 23.75 22.90
N VAL A 4 -48.36 22.77 22.12
CA VAL A 4 -47.65 21.50 21.96
C VAL A 4 -46.76 21.68 20.72
N ALA A 5 -45.45 21.78 20.92
CA ALA A 5 -44.49 21.65 19.83
C ALA A 5 -44.30 20.16 19.53
N MET A 6 -44.46 19.79 18.26
CA MET A 6 -44.42 18.41 17.78
C MET A 6 -42.98 17.86 17.84
N PRO A 7 -42.78 16.59 18.22
CA PRO A 7 -41.45 16.00 18.34
C PRO A 7 -40.84 15.75 16.97
N GLU A 8 -39.51 15.82 16.98
CA GLU A 8 -38.53 15.61 15.92
C GLU A 8 -38.91 14.51 14.92
N LEU A 9 -39.13 14.89 13.66
CA LEU A 9 -38.88 14.01 12.53
C LEU A 9 -37.42 14.20 12.12
N SER A 10 -36.50 13.63 12.92
CA SER A 10 -35.13 13.43 12.46
C SER A 10 -35.19 12.36 11.37
N GLN A 11 -35.21 12.83 10.13
CA GLN A 11 -35.20 11.98 8.95
C GLN A 11 -33.92 11.14 9.01
N MET A 12 -34.07 9.83 9.19
CA MET A 12 -33.00 8.87 8.90
C MET A 12 -32.77 8.90 7.39
N LEU A 13 -32.00 9.88 6.92
CA LEU A 13 -31.33 9.76 5.64
C LEU A 13 -30.39 8.56 5.78
N PRO A 14 -30.46 7.54 4.91
CA PRO A 14 -29.43 6.51 4.89
C PRO A 14 -28.11 7.24 4.68
N TYR A 15 -27.18 7.06 5.62
CA TYR A 15 -25.81 7.51 5.46
C TYR A 15 -25.29 6.80 4.22
N SER A 16 -25.28 7.48 3.08
CA SER A 16 -24.56 6.99 1.91
C SER A 16 -23.10 7.21 2.26
N ASP A 17 -22.38 6.15 2.64
CA ASP A 17 -20.92 6.17 2.59
C ASP A 17 -20.57 6.46 1.12
N ALA A 18 -20.18 7.70 0.83
CA ALA A 18 -19.54 8.01 -0.43
C ALA A 18 -18.28 7.13 -0.50
N GLY A 19 -18.15 6.29 -1.52
CA GLY A 19 -17.02 5.37 -1.61
C GLY A 19 -15.69 6.12 -1.62
N GLY A 20 -14.68 5.58 -0.93
CA GLY A 20 -13.32 6.11 -0.91
C GLY A 20 -12.59 5.95 -2.25
N ILE A 21 -11.67 6.87 -2.53
CA ILE A 21 -10.78 6.78 -3.71
C ILE A 21 -9.47 6.13 -3.29
N ALA A 22 -9.03 5.13 -4.05
CA ALA A 22 -7.70 4.54 -3.97
C ALA A 22 -6.83 5.02 -5.13
N ILE A 23 -5.55 5.27 -4.88
CA ILE A 23 -4.60 5.71 -5.90
C ILE A 23 -3.30 4.90 -5.84
N TYR A 24 -2.72 4.60 -7.01
CA TYR A 24 -1.37 4.07 -7.12
C TYR A 24 -0.37 5.22 -7.18
N TRP A 25 0.72 5.11 -6.41
CA TRP A 25 1.79 6.10 -6.34
C TRP A 25 3.14 5.39 -6.38
N GLY A 26 4.12 5.95 -7.09
CA GLY A 26 5.51 5.50 -7.06
C GLY A 26 6.12 5.22 -8.43
N GLN A 27 5.36 5.27 -9.52
CA GLN A 27 5.86 4.92 -10.86
C GLN A 27 6.24 6.13 -11.72
N ASN A 28 6.16 7.35 -11.19
CA ASN A 28 6.65 8.54 -11.88
C ASN A 28 7.25 9.52 -10.88
N GLY A 29 8.57 9.75 -10.94
CA GLY A 29 9.26 10.68 -10.03
C GLY A 29 8.76 12.14 -10.06
N ASN A 30 7.93 12.50 -11.05
CA ASN A 30 7.31 13.82 -11.16
C ASN A 30 5.87 13.88 -10.64
N GLU A 31 5.34 12.80 -10.05
CA GLU A 31 3.96 12.74 -9.54
C GLU A 31 3.76 13.40 -8.16
N GLY A 32 4.82 14.03 -7.64
CA GLY A 32 4.84 14.62 -6.31
C GLY A 32 5.20 13.61 -5.22
N THR A 33 5.47 14.11 -4.01
CA THR A 33 5.82 13.25 -2.88
C THR A 33 4.58 12.54 -2.33
N LEU A 34 4.80 11.43 -1.61
CA LEU A 34 3.71 10.70 -0.95
C LEU A 34 2.94 11.60 0.04
N THR A 35 3.65 12.47 0.75
CA THR A 35 3.05 13.47 1.65
C THR A 35 2.14 14.44 0.89
N GLN A 36 2.55 14.91 -0.29
CA GLN A 36 1.72 15.79 -1.13
C GLN A 36 0.46 15.07 -1.58
N THR A 37 0.58 13.82 -2.07
CA THR A 37 -0.55 12.97 -2.46
C THR A 37 -1.58 12.84 -1.33
N CYS A 38 -1.16 12.48 -0.12
CA CYS A 38 -2.05 12.33 1.03
C CYS A 38 -2.61 13.66 1.56
N THR A 39 -1.93 14.78 1.31
CA THR A 39 -2.40 16.11 1.75
C THR A 39 -3.49 16.67 0.83
N THR A 40 -3.69 16.10 -0.36
CA THR A 40 -4.81 16.49 -1.24
C THR A 40 -6.17 16.29 -0.58
N GLY A 41 -6.29 15.33 0.35
CA GLY A 41 -7.55 14.94 0.98
C GLY A 41 -8.49 14.16 0.05
N ASN A 42 -8.02 13.76 -1.13
CA ASN A 42 -8.84 13.07 -2.13
C ASN A 42 -8.87 11.55 -1.96
N TYR A 43 -7.92 10.97 -1.23
CA TYR A 43 -7.68 9.53 -1.23
C TYR A 43 -7.84 8.94 0.17
N GLU A 44 -8.53 7.81 0.27
CA GLU A 44 -8.59 6.99 1.47
C GLU A 44 -7.51 5.90 1.49
N TYR A 45 -7.04 5.50 0.31
CA TYR A 45 -6.02 4.46 0.14
C TYR A 45 -4.94 4.92 -0.83
N VAL A 46 -3.67 4.63 -0.51
CA VAL A 46 -2.53 4.79 -1.41
C VAL A 46 -1.81 3.46 -1.51
N ASN A 47 -1.70 2.94 -2.74
CA ASN A 47 -0.95 1.75 -3.09
C ASN A 47 0.43 2.14 -3.57
N LEU A 48 1.47 1.82 -2.78
CA LEU A 48 2.87 2.04 -3.14
C LEU A 48 3.27 1.03 -4.21
N ALA A 49 3.43 1.51 -5.43
CA ALA A 49 3.74 0.74 -6.61
C ALA A 49 5.23 0.86 -6.97
N PHE A 50 6.04 -0.21 -6.94
CA PHE A 50 5.69 -1.62 -6.66
C PHE A 50 6.82 -2.37 -5.95
N LEU A 51 6.51 -3.48 -5.29
CA LEU A 51 7.44 -4.61 -5.14
C LEU A 51 7.40 -5.44 -6.43
N SER A 52 8.24 -5.10 -7.39
CA SER A 52 8.20 -5.64 -8.76
C SER A 52 9.09 -6.87 -8.98
N THR A 53 9.85 -7.28 -7.96
CA THR A 53 10.69 -8.49 -8.01
C THR A 53 10.48 -9.28 -6.73
N PHE A 54 10.07 -10.55 -6.83
CA PHE A 54 9.94 -11.49 -5.69
C PHE A 54 9.70 -12.93 -6.16
N GLY A 55 9.85 -13.88 -5.23
CA GLY A 55 9.58 -15.30 -5.47
C GLY A 55 10.67 -16.00 -6.31
N ASN A 56 10.58 -17.31 -6.40
CA ASN A 56 11.56 -18.21 -7.03
C ASN A 56 12.99 -17.99 -6.51
N GLY A 57 13.13 -17.78 -5.20
CA GLY A 57 14.44 -17.54 -4.56
C GLY A 57 15.12 -16.22 -4.93
N GLN A 58 14.45 -15.31 -5.65
CA GLN A 58 14.95 -13.97 -5.91
C GLN A 58 14.96 -13.15 -4.62
N THR A 59 15.94 -12.25 -4.47
CA THR A 59 15.89 -11.20 -3.43
C THR A 59 14.79 -10.20 -3.81
N PRO A 60 13.76 -10.00 -2.97
CA PRO A 60 12.70 -9.08 -3.34
C PRO A 60 13.18 -7.64 -3.39
N MET A 61 12.69 -6.88 -4.37
CA MET A 61 13.14 -5.52 -4.64
C MET A 61 11.95 -4.63 -5.00
N ILE A 62 11.89 -3.45 -4.36
CA ILE A 62 10.94 -2.40 -4.72
C ILE A 62 11.45 -1.62 -5.93
N ASN A 63 10.55 -1.03 -6.69
CA ASN A 63 10.84 -0.05 -7.71
C ASN A 63 9.87 1.12 -7.51
N LEU A 64 10.39 2.28 -7.14
CA LEU A 64 9.63 3.53 -6.98
C LEU A 64 10.10 4.58 -8.00
N ALA A 65 10.41 4.12 -9.21
CA ALA A 65 10.87 4.92 -10.34
C ALA A 65 11.94 5.96 -9.94
N GLY A 66 11.64 7.25 -10.12
CA GLY A 66 12.56 8.35 -9.83
C GLY A 66 12.51 8.89 -8.40
N HIS A 67 11.70 8.31 -7.49
CA HIS A 67 11.51 8.86 -6.14
C HIS A 67 12.69 8.56 -5.21
N CYS A 68 13.27 7.36 -5.32
CA CYS A 68 14.38 6.93 -4.48
C CYS A 68 15.09 5.71 -5.08
N ASP A 69 16.34 5.50 -4.67
CA ASP A 69 17.12 4.32 -5.05
C ASP A 69 17.06 3.24 -3.95
N PRO A 70 16.45 2.07 -4.21
CA PRO A 70 16.37 0.99 -3.22
C PRO A 70 17.69 0.25 -3.02
N TYR A 71 18.61 0.27 -3.97
CA TYR A 71 19.89 -0.46 -3.89
C TYR A 71 20.86 0.15 -2.87
N SER A 72 20.68 1.43 -2.55
CA SER A 72 21.48 2.18 -1.56
C SER A 72 20.74 2.45 -0.24
N ASN A 73 19.62 1.77 0.02
CA ASN A 73 18.69 2.08 1.12
C ASN A 73 18.14 3.52 1.08
N GLY A 74 18.13 4.16 -0.10
CA GLY A 74 17.69 5.54 -0.29
C GLY A 74 16.19 5.75 -0.09
N CYS A 75 15.39 4.69 -0.10
CA CYS A 75 13.93 4.76 0.07
C CYS A 75 13.48 4.81 1.55
N THR A 76 14.40 4.69 2.51
CA THR A 76 14.07 4.71 3.95
C THR A 76 13.43 6.02 4.43
N GLY A 77 13.69 7.12 3.72
CA GLY A 77 13.07 8.43 3.97
C GLY A 77 11.54 8.42 3.84
N LEU A 78 10.96 7.51 3.04
CA LEU A 78 9.51 7.38 2.88
C LEU A 78 8.80 7.00 4.19
N SER A 79 9.52 6.48 5.19
CA SER A 79 8.93 6.13 6.48
C SER A 79 8.18 7.30 7.13
N SER A 80 8.69 8.53 7.03
CA SER A 80 8.04 9.71 7.60
C SER A 80 6.81 10.11 6.79
N GLU A 81 6.85 9.97 5.47
CA GLU A 81 5.75 10.27 4.57
C GLU A 81 4.58 9.29 4.73
N ILE A 82 4.88 8.00 4.86
CA ILE A 82 3.90 6.95 5.17
C ILE A 82 3.16 7.30 6.48
N LYS A 83 3.90 7.63 7.54
CA LYS A 83 3.31 8.01 8.82
C LYS A 83 2.48 9.28 8.72
N SER A 84 2.89 10.24 7.87
CA SER A 84 2.12 11.46 7.59
C SER A 84 0.76 11.15 6.93
N CYS A 85 0.73 10.21 5.98
CA CYS A 85 -0.51 9.71 5.39
C CYS A 85 -1.41 9.02 6.43
N GLN A 86 -0.84 8.09 7.20
CA GLN A 86 -1.57 7.34 8.22
C GLN A 86 -2.15 8.25 9.30
N ALA A 87 -1.43 9.30 9.71
CA ALA A 87 -1.91 10.31 10.65
C ALA A 87 -3.12 11.11 10.12
N LYS A 88 -3.33 11.13 8.79
CA LYS A 88 -4.50 11.73 8.13
C LYS A 88 -5.63 10.73 7.91
N GLY A 89 -5.49 9.49 8.37
CA GLY A 89 -6.47 8.42 8.16
C GLY A 89 -6.34 7.70 6.82
N VAL A 90 -5.36 8.06 5.98
CA VAL A 90 -5.11 7.40 4.70
C VAL A 90 -4.40 6.08 4.93
N LYS A 91 -4.92 4.99 4.37
CA LYS A 91 -4.32 3.66 4.42
C LYS A 91 -3.22 3.55 3.38
N VAL A 92 -2.04 3.11 3.78
CA VAL A 92 -0.89 2.98 2.88
C VAL A 92 -0.52 1.51 2.74
N MET A 93 -0.66 0.98 1.53
CA MET A 93 -0.48 -0.44 1.21
C MET A 93 0.75 -0.62 0.33
N LEU A 94 1.45 -1.76 0.44
CA LEU A 94 2.44 -2.13 -0.57
C LEU A 94 1.74 -2.88 -1.69
N SER A 95 1.85 -2.42 -2.93
CA SER A 95 1.43 -3.21 -4.08
C SER A 95 2.56 -4.10 -4.56
N ILE A 96 2.28 -5.41 -4.70
CA ILE A 96 3.21 -6.39 -5.25
C ILE A 96 2.81 -6.74 -6.69
N GLY A 97 3.79 -6.82 -7.59
CA GLY A 97 3.55 -7.15 -8.99
C GLY A 97 3.69 -5.95 -9.92
N GLY A 98 2.60 -5.59 -10.61
CA GLY A 98 2.50 -4.57 -11.65
C GLY A 98 2.82 -5.11 -13.06
N ALA A 99 2.42 -4.38 -14.10
CA ALA A 99 2.59 -4.78 -15.51
C ALA A 99 4.03 -5.12 -15.95
N ALA A 100 5.05 -4.64 -15.23
CA ALA A 100 6.45 -4.93 -15.49
C ALA A 100 7.19 -5.37 -14.22
N GLY A 101 8.00 -6.43 -14.32
CA GLY A 101 8.73 -6.97 -13.19
C GLY A 101 9.20 -8.41 -13.42
N SER A 102 9.84 -8.98 -12.40
CA SER A 102 10.24 -10.40 -12.36
C SER A 102 9.68 -11.04 -11.11
N TYR A 103 8.44 -11.50 -11.20
CA TYR A 103 7.72 -12.09 -10.08
C TYR A 103 6.94 -13.33 -10.49
N TYR A 104 7.04 -14.38 -9.67
CA TYR A 104 6.17 -15.55 -9.68
C TYR A 104 6.44 -16.38 -8.43
N LEU A 105 5.47 -17.19 -8.02
CA LEU A 105 5.62 -18.11 -6.89
C LEU A 105 5.84 -19.52 -7.43
N ALA A 106 7.01 -20.10 -7.17
CA ALA A 106 7.42 -21.41 -7.69
C ALA A 106 6.76 -22.59 -6.95
N SER A 107 6.30 -22.36 -5.71
CA SER A 107 5.65 -23.36 -4.87
C SER A 107 4.87 -22.70 -3.72
N SER A 108 4.10 -23.49 -2.97
CA SER A 108 3.47 -23.03 -1.72
C SER A 108 4.50 -22.62 -0.65
N GLU A 109 5.65 -23.29 -0.61
CA GLU A 109 6.74 -22.93 0.30
C GLU A 109 7.37 -21.59 -0.08
N ASP A 110 7.54 -21.32 -1.38
CA ASP A 110 8.00 -20.02 -1.88
C ASP A 110 6.99 -18.90 -1.55
N ALA A 111 5.68 -19.17 -1.70
CA ALA A 111 4.63 -18.25 -1.24
C ALA A 111 4.75 -17.92 0.26
N ARG A 112 5.02 -18.94 1.10
CA ARG A 112 5.24 -18.74 2.53
C ARG A 112 6.48 -17.88 2.81
N GLN A 113 7.55 -18.07 2.06
CA GLN A 113 8.78 -17.27 2.19
C GLN A 113 8.54 -15.81 1.81
N VAL A 114 7.83 -15.54 0.71
CA VAL A 114 7.43 -14.19 0.31
C VAL A 114 6.53 -13.54 1.37
N ALA A 115 5.56 -14.26 1.92
CA ALA A 115 4.70 -13.74 2.99
C ALA A 115 5.50 -13.37 4.26
N VAL A 116 6.46 -14.21 4.66
CA VAL A 116 7.36 -13.92 5.79
C VAL A 116 8.23 -12.69 5.49
N TYR A 117 8.73 -12.56 4.26
CA TYR A 117 9.50 -11.39 3.85
C TYR A 117 8.66 -10.10 3.93
N LEU A 118 7.44 -10.12 3.40
CA LEU A 118 6.51 -8.98 3.47
C LEU A 118 6.22 -8.59 4.92
N TRP A 119 5.92 -9.59 5.76
CA TRP A 119 5.65 -9.38 7.18
C TRP A 119 6.80 -8.66 7.89
N ASN A 120 8.02 -9.17 7.71
CA ASN A 120 9.20 -8.67 8.43
C ASN A 120 9.73 -7.34 7.90
N ASN A 121 9.57 -7.06 6.60
CA ASN A 121 10.16 -5.87 5.97
C ASN A 121 9.20 -4.71 5.77
N PHE A 122 7.88 -4.94 5.77
CA PHE A 122 6.88 -3.91 5.47
C PHE A 122 5.72 -3.83 6.47
N LEU A 123 5.42 -4.92 7.17
CA LEU A 123 4.31 -4.99 8.14
C LEU A 123 4.85 -5.06 9.58
N GLY A 124 4.13 -5.74 10.47
CA GLY A 124 4.39 -5.76 11.91
C GLY A 124 5.56 -6.63 12.37
N GLY A 125 6.22 -7.34 11.47
CA GLY A 125 7.47 -8.03 11.78
C GLY A 125 8.66 -7.08 11.82
N TYR A 126 9.87 -7.63 11.99
CA TYR A 126 11.07 -6.82 12.19
C TYR A 126 12.26 -7.33 11.36
N THR A 127 12.94 -6.39 10.70
CA THR A 127 14.31 -6.53 10.20
C THR A 127 15.08 -5.25 10.53
N SER A 128 16.41 -5.34 10.62
CA SER A 128 17.26 -4.17 10.87
C SER A 128 17.36 -3.21 9.68
N SER A 129 16.99 -3.66 8.47
CA SER A 129 17.13 -2.91 7.22
C SER A 129 15.88 -3.05 6.36
N ARG A 130 14.83 -2.32 6.72
CA ARG A 130 13.55 -2.30 6.00
C ARG A 130 13.61 -1.36 4.79
N PRO A 131 13.14 -1.75 3.59
CA PRO A 131 13.28 -0.95 2.37
C PRO A 131 12.68 0.46 2.45
N LEU A 132 11.55 0.61 3.15
CA LEU A 132 10.84 1.88 3.34
C LEU A 132 11.06 2.47 4.75
N GLY A 133 12.10 1.99 5.44
CA GLY A 133 12.38 2.36 6.83
C GLY A 133 11.40 1.73 7.84
N PRO A 134 11.33 2.28 9.07
CA PRO A 134 10.62 1.64 10.19
C PRO A 134 9.10 1.81 10.16
N ALA A 135 8.51 2.39 9.11
CA ALA A 135 7.06 2.46 8.99
C ALA A 135 6.46 1.05 8.84
N VAL A 136 5.27 0.88 9.42
CA VAL A 136 4.45 -0.33 9.28
C VAL A 136 3.32 0.03 8.33
N LEU A 137 3.28 -0.62 7.17
CA LEU A 137 2.21 -0.43 6.19
C LEU A 137 0.91 -1.06 6.71
N ASP A 138 -0.22 -0.54 6.22
CA ASP A 138 -1.55 -1.00 6.63
C ASP A 138 -1.90 -2.37 6.02
N GLY A 139 -1.14 -2.83 5.01
CA GLY A 139 -1.37 -4.10 4.34
C GLY A 139 -0.68 -4.24 2.98
N VAL A 140 -1.15 -5.20 2.19
CA VAL A 140 -0.57 -5.60 0.90
C VAL A 140 -1.68 -5.62 -0.16
N ASP A 141 -1.41 -5.00 -1.29
CA ASP A 141 -2.21 -5.02 -2.51
C ASP A 141 -1.60 -6.01 -3.52
N PHE A 142 -2.44 -6.79 -4.20
CA PHE A 142 -2.03 -7.86 -5.10
C PHE A 142 -2.35 -7.46 -6.55
N ASP A 143 -1.38 -6.84 -7.21
CA ASP A 143 -1.49 -6.45 -8.62
C ASP A 143 -0.71 -7.44 -9.50
N ILE A 144 -1.21 -8.69 -9.57
CA ILE A 144 -0.53 -9.78 -10.27
C ILE A 144 -1.01 -9.85 -11.72
N GLU A 145 -0.23 -9.27 -12.62
CA GLU A 145 -0.58 -9.16 -14.05
C GLU A 145 0.16 -10.18 -14.95
N GLY A 146 1.11 -10.92 -14.40
CA GLY A 146 1.94 -11.87 -15.12
C GLY A 146 2.48 -13.01 -14.27
N GLY A 147 3.58 -13.63 -14.73
CA GLY A 147 4.22 -14.78 -14.08
C GLY A 147 3.75 -16.13 -14.63
N THR A 148 3.94 -17.19 -13.85
CA THR A 148 3.51 -18.54 -14.22
C THR A 148 2.03 -18.75 -13.86
N LYS A 149 1.27 -19.42 -14.75
CA LYS A 149 -0.09 -19.85 -14.43
C LYS A 149 -0.05 -20.80 -13.22
N PRO A 150 -1.10 -20.84 -12.39
CA PRO A 150 -1.17 -21.80 -11.29
C PRO A 150 -0.89 -23.20 -11.82
N LEU A 151 -0.05 -23.96 -11.11
CA LEU A 151 0.02 -25.41 -11.26
C LEU A 151 -1.33 -25.97 -10.78
N LEU A 152 -2.35 -25.88 -11.62
CA LEU A 152 -3.50 -26.76 -11.53
C LEU A 152 -2.93 -28.16 -11.78
N GLY A 153 -2.85 -28.94 -10.70
CA GLY A 153 -2.50 -30.36 -10.75
C GLY A 153 -3.49 -31.15 -11.59
#